data_AF-A0A314XKY8-F1
#
_entry.id   AF-A0A314XKY8-F1
#
_cell.length_a   1.000
_cell.length_b   1.000
_cell.length_c   1.000
_cell.angle_alpha   90.00
_cell.angle_beta   90.00
_cell.angle_gamma   90.00
#
_symmetry.space_group_name_H-M   'P 1'
#
loop_
_entity.id
_entity.type
_entity.pdbx_description
1 polymer ?
#
loop_
_entity_poly.entity_id
_entity_poly.type
_entity_poly.pdbx_seq_one_letter_code
_entity_poly.pdbx_strand_id
1 'polypeptide(L)'
;MIKKISIETPNLVSYKYIGHKFPPSISLNSMKLEEVYLTLEPGSDIGTSWFLQLLEHLGKFTPKQGLVLKILSPPVIRFAQEELREETSSPVSKIKYLEVGVSCSSIDHTALIDGLLWRCRPINLFIFADERKLAIKNLSTTWMDAACFV
;
A
#
# COMPACT_ATOMS: atom_id res chain seq x y z
N MET A 1 -18.13 3.90 -15.88
CA MET A 1 -18.24 2.42 -15.82
C MET A 1 -16.87 1.86 -15.46
N ILE A 2 -16.65 1.43 -14.21
CA ILE A 2 -15.36 0.88 -13.78
C ILE A 2 -15.28 -0.56 -14.32
N LYS A 3 -14.33 -0.84 -15.22
CA LYS A 3 -14.11 -2.20 -15.73
C LYS A 3 -13.60 -3.08 -14.57
N LYS A 4 -14.40 -4.06 -14.17
CA LYS A 4 -13.99 -5.16 -13.29
C LYS A 4 -13.06 -6.07 -14.10
N ILE A 5 -11.87 -6.36 -13.57
CA ILE A 5 -10.92 -7.28 -14.21
C ILE A 5 -11.04 -8.62 -13.50
N SER A 6 -11.44 -9.67 -14.22
CA SER A 6 -11.45 -11.05 -13.71
C SER A 6 -10.20 -11.76 -14.19
N ILE A 7 -9.42 -12.32 -13.28
CA ILE A 7 -8.23 -13.12 -13.58
C ILE A 7 -8.53 -14.56 -13.16
N GLU A 8 -8.81 -15.40 -14.16
CA GLU A 8 -9.15 -16.82 -13.99
C GLU A 8 -7.94 -17.68 -14.37
N THR A 9 -7.03 -17.84 -13.43
CA THR A 9 -5.87 -18.73 -13.59
C THR A 9 -5.68 -19.53 -12.31
N PRO A 10 -6.07 -20.82 -12.30
CA PRO A 10 -6.05 -21.66 -11.09
C PRO A 10 -4.62 -21.99 -10.62
N ASN A 11 -3.62 -21.72 -11.46
CA ASN A 11 -2.21 -21.92 -11.17
C ASN A 11 -1.47 -20.61 -10.82
N LEU A 12 -2.20 -19.51 -10.60
CA LEU A 12 -1.60 -18.25 -10.20
C LEU A 12 -1.08 -18.36 -8.77
N VAL A 13 0.24 -18.30 -8.62
CA VAL A 13 0.93 -18.39 -7.32
C VAL A 13 1.14 -17.01 -6.70
N SER A 14 1.42 -16.00 -7.52
CA SER A 14 1.67 -14.63 -7.05
C SER A 14 0.98 -13.59 -7.92
N TYR A 15 0.61 -12.47 -7.30
CA TYR A 15 0.04 -11.30 -7.95
C TYR A 15 0.81 -10.04 -7.53
N LYS A 16 1.15 -9.18 -8.49
CA LYS A 16 1.88 -7.93 -8.22
C LYS A 16 1.19 -6.74 -8.88
N TYR A 17 1.01 -5.67 -8.11
CA TYR A 17 0.47 -4.39 -8.57
C TYR A 17 1.37 -3.23 -8.15
N ILE A 18 1.56 -2.27 -9.05
CA ILE A 18 2.24 -1.00 -8.78
C ILE A 18 1.37 0.12 -9.37
N GLY A 19 1.03 1.14 -8.57
CA GLY A 19 0.27 2.28 -9.08
C GLY A 19 -0.02 3.38 -8.06
N HIS A 20 -0.46 4.53 -8.58
CA HIS A 20 -0.83 5.70 -7.76
C HIS A 20 -2.21 5.59 -7.10
N LYS A 21 -3.06 4.71 -7.62
CA LYS A 21 -4.43 4.48 -7.15
C LYS A 21 -4.58 3.00 -6.82
N PHE A 22 -5.65 2.65 -6.11
CA PHE A 22 -6.00 1.25 -5.94
C PHE A 22 -6.25 0.60 -7.31
N PRO A 23 -5.93 -0.69 -7.46
CA PRO A 23 -6.29 -1.41 -8.68
C PRO A 23 -7.80 -1.28 -8.91
N PRO A 24 -8.27 -1.33 -10.18
CA PRO A 24 -9.67 -1.61 -10.46
C PRO A 24 -10.13 -2.83 -9.65
N SER A 25 -11.43 -3.00 -9.41
CA SER A 25 -11.93 -4.20 -8.72
C SER A 25 -11.46 -5.46 -9.45
N ILE A 26 -10.42 -6.08 -8.91
CA ILE A 26 -9.79 -7.29 -9.43
C ILE A 26 -10.34 -8.47 -8.64
N SER A 27 -10.81 -9.47 -9.37
CA SER A 27 -11.21 -10.75 -8.81
C SER A 27 -10.14 -11.77 -9.18
N LEU A 28 -9.39 -12.25 -8.18
CA LEU A 28 -8.39 -13.31 -8.35
C LEU A 28 -9.03 -14.64 -7.95
N ASN A 29 -9.32 -15.50 -8.93
CA ASN A 29 -9.82 -16.85 -8.66
C ASN A 29 -8.67 -17.85 -8.78
N SER A 30 -7.84 -17.92 -7.73
CA SER A 30 -6.77 -18.93 -7.63
C SER A 30 -6.70 -19.50 -6.22
N MET A 31 -6.85 -20.82 -6.11
CA MET A 31 -6.67 -21.54 -4.85
C MET A 31 -5.20 -21.68 -4.44
N LYS A 32 -4.27 -21.48 -5.38
CA LYS A 32 -2.82 -21.56 -5.18
C LYS A 32 -2.16 -20.19 -4.99
N LEU A 33 -2.95 -19.11 -4.92
CA LEU A 33 -2.39 -17.79 -4.69
C LEU A 33 -1.82 -17.74 -3.27
N GLU A 34 -0.51 -17.61 -3.20
CA GLU A 34 0.25 -17.57 -1.96
C GLU A 34 0.67 -16.15 -1.63
N GLU A 35 1.00 -15.34 -2.64
CA GLU A 35 1.62 -14.03 -2.43
C GLU A 35 0.94 -12.91 -3.22
N VAL A 36 0.68 -11.80 -2.53
CA VAL A 36 0.08 -10.59 -3.10
C VAL A 36 1.01 -9.42 -2.78
N TYR A 37 1.56 -8.79 -3.82
CA TYR A 37 2.44 -7.63 -3.72
C TYR A 37 1.71 -6.38 -4.19
N LEU A 38 1.43 -5.45 -3.29
CA LEU A 38 0.82 -4.17 -3.60
C LEU A 38 1.84 -3.07 -3.34
N THR A 39 2.21 -2.31 -4.36
CA THR A 39 3.01 -1.08 -4.22
C THR A 39 2.14 0.12 -4.60
N LEU A 40 1.80 0.93 -3.60
CA LEU A 40 0.98 2.12 -3.76
C LEU A 40 1.85 3.37 -3.67
N GLU A 41 1.75 4.24 -4.66
CA GLU A 41 2.51 5.50 -4.74
C GLU A 41 1.55 6.70 -4.76
N PRO A 42 0.87 7.00 -3.64
CA PRO A 42 -0.13 8.06 -3.61
C PRO A 42 0.47 9.41 -4.02
N GLY A 43 -0.12 10.04 -5.03
CA GLY A 43 0.27 11.38 -5.51
C GLY A 43 -0.33 12.53 -4.69
N SER A 44 -1.14 12.22 -3.69
CA SER A 44 -1.86 13.18 -2.83
C SER A 44 -1.86 12.70 -1.38
N ASP A 45 -2.30 13.57 -0.47
CA ASP A 45 -2.41 13.25 0.96
C ASP A 45 -3.23 11.97 1.21
N ILE A 46 -2.76 11.15 2.15
CA ILE A 46 -3.48 9.99 2.64
C ILE A 46 -4.41 10.45 3.76
N GLY A 47 -5.71 10.44 3.47
CA GLY A 47 -6.78 10.65 4.44
C GLY A 47 -7.50 9.37 4.83
N THR A 48 -8.49 9.51 5.72
CA THR A 48 -9.37 8.42 6.18
C THR A 48 -10.04 7.68 5.02
N SER A 49 -10.57 8.41 4.04
CA SER A 49 -11.19 7.81 2.85
C SER A 49 -10.23 6.92 2.05
N TRP A 50 -8.97 7.35 1.88
CA TRP A 50 -7.95 6.55 1.21
C TRP A 50 -7.65 5.28 1.99
N PHE A 51 -7.52 5.40 3.31
CA PHE A 51 -7.25 4.28 4.18
C PHE A 51 -8.39 3.26 4.20
N LEU A 52 -9.65 3.71 4.18
CA LEU A 52 -10.81 2.82 4.08
C LEU A 52 -10.88 2.08 2.74
N GLN A 53 -10.55 2.75 1.63
CA GLN A 53 -10.44 2.09 0.32
C GLN A 53 -9.33 1.04 0.31
N LEU A 54 -8.21 1.30 0.98
CA LEU A 54 -7.17 0.31 1.18
C LEU A 54 -7.74 -0.90 1.93
N LEU A 55 -8.39 -0.69 3.07
CA LEU A 55 -8.97 -1.80 3.85
C LEU A 55 -10.00 -2.62 3.06
N GLU A 56 -10.88 -1.96 2.30
CA GLU A 56 -11.84 -2.63 1.42
C GLU A 56 -11.13 -3.47 0.35
N HIS A 57 -10.03 -2.94 -0.21
CA HIS A 57 -9.22 -3.66 -1.17
C HIS A 57 -8.53 -4.87 -0.52
N LEU A 58 -7.95 -4.70 0.67
CA LEU A 58 -7.30 -5.78 1.41
C LEU A 58 -8.29 -6.88 1.82
N GLY A 59 -9.55 -6.52 2.11
CA GLY A 59 -10.62 -7.47 2.40
C GLY A 59 -10.98 -8.42 1.25
N LYS A 60 -10.53 -8.14 0.02
CA LYS A 60 -10.75 -9.00 -1.15
C LYS A 60 -9.80 -10.19 -1.18
N PHE A 61 -8.72 -10.16 -0.41
CA PHE A 61 -7.75 -11.25 -0.31
C PHE A 61 -8.13 -12.24 0.78
N THR A 62 -7.80 -13.51 0.55
CA THR A 62 -8.15 -14.58 1.49
C THR A 62 -7.09 -14.66 2.61
N PRO A 63 -7.46 -15.09 3.83
CA PRO A 63 -6.51 -15.22 4.94
C PRO A 63 -5.32 -16.17 4.71
N LYS A 64 -5.38 -17.02 3.67
CA LYS A 64 -4.32 -17.96 3.32
C LYS A 64 -3.15 -17.29 2.59
N GLN A 65 -3.35 -16.07 2.09
CA GLN A 65 -2.38 -15.34 1.29
C GLN A 65 -1.44 -14.51 2.18
N GLY A 66 -0.14 -14.54 1.88
CA GLY A 66 0.82 -13.54 2.32
C GLY A 66 0.62 -12.23 1.55
N LEU A 67 0.59 -11.10 2.25
CA LEU A 67 0.33 -9.79 1.64
C LEU A 67 1.50 -8.84 1.91
N VAL A 68 2.26 -8.54 0.87
CA VAL A 68 3.29 -7.51 0.92
C VAL A 68 2.65 -6.18 0.50
N LEU A 69 2.57 -5.21 1.41
CA LEU A 69 1.96 -3.90 1.17
C LEU A 69 2.99 -2.78 1.30
N LYS A 70 3.51 -2.33 0.18
CA LYS A 70 4.45 -1.24 0.12
C LYS A 70 3.74 0.09 -0.17
N ILE A 71 3.97 1.12 0.66
CA ILE A 71 3.37 2.45 0.48
C ILE A 71 4.49 3.48 0.32
N LEU A 72 4.70 3.93 -0.91
CA LEU A 72 5.79 4.84 -1.24
C LEU A 72 5.34 6.29 -1.19
N SER A 73 6.00 7.07 -0.33
CA SER A 73 6.01 8.54 -0.36
C SER A 73 4.65 9.24 -0.43
N PRO A 74 3.76 9.02 0.55
CA PRO A 74 2.67 9.96 0.74
C PRO A 74 3.23 11.35 1.09
N PRO A 75 2.66 12.44 0.58
CA PRO A 75 3.06 13.80 0.95
C PRO A 75 2.65 14.16 2.39
N VAL A 76 1.50 13.67 2.85
CA VAL A 76 1.00 13.84 4.23
C VAL A 76 0.14 12.62 4.58
N ILE A 77 0.18 12.17 5.83
CA ILE A 77 -0.75 11.17 6.39
C ILE A 77 -1.59 11.87 7.47
N ARG A 78 -2.91 11.92 7.28
CA ARG A 78 -3.86 12.53 8.21
C ARG A 78 -5.13 11.70 8.29
N PHE A 79 -5.25 10.89 9.34
CA PHE A 79 -6.53 10.27 9.65
C PHE A 79 -6.64 10.09 11.17
N ALA A 80 -7.82 10.34 11.71
CA ALA A 80 -8.09 10.16 13.13
C ALA A 80 -8.39 8.68 13.42
N GLN A 81 -7.83 8.15 14.50
CA GLN A 81 -8.08 6.75 14.89
C GLN A 81 -9.56 6.54 15.23
N GLU A 82 -10.23 7.59 15.70
CA GLU A 82 -11.65 7.65 16.04
C GLU A 82 -12.52 7.40 14.81
N GLU A 83 -12.22 8.06 13.69
CA GLU A 83 -12.95 7.90 12.42
C GLU A 83 -12.85 6.46 11.90
N LEU A 84 -11.72 5.78 12.14
CA LEU A 84 -11.53 4.38 11.75
C LEU A 84 -12.33 3.39 12.59
N ARG A 85 -12.66 3.74 13.84
CA ARG A 85 -13.43 2.87 14.75
C ARG A 85 -14.91 2.87 14.43
N GLU A 86 -15.45 4.00 13.98
CA GLU A 86 -16.88 4.16 13.72
C GLU A 86 -17.31 3.56 12.37
N GLU A 87 -16.47 3.65 11.34
CA GLU A 87 -16.89 3.29 9.97
C GLU A 87 -16.81 1.80 9.62
N THR A 88 -16.13 0.95 10.41
CA THR A 88 -15.84 -0.42 9.96
C THR A 88 -16.04 -1.51 11.02
N SER A 89 -17.26 -2.09 11.04
CA SER A 89 -17.69 -3.10 12.02
C SER A 89 -17.01 -4.48 11.91
N SER A 90 -16.29 -4.77 10.82
CA SER A 90 -15.70 -6.11 10.59
C SER A 90 -14.19 -6.03 10.39
N PRO A 91 -13.36 -6.78 11.15
CA PRO A 91 -11.93 -6.85 10.89
C PRO A 91 -11.66 -7.40 9.48
N VAL A 92 -10.63 -6.86 8.82
CA VAL A 92 -10.16 -7.40 7.55
C VAL A 92 -9.59 -8.79 7.80
N SER A 93 -9.77 -9.70 6.84
CA SER A 93 -9.17 -11.04 6.80
C SER A 93 -7.77 -11.07 7.44
N LYS A 94 -7.50 -12.08 8.29
CA LYS A 94 -6.18 -12.26 8.93
C LYS A 94 -5.10 -12.35 7.85
N ILE A 95 -4.22 -11.37 7.80
CA ILE A 95 -3.10 -11.34 6.86
C ILE A 95 -1.91 -12.10 7.49
N LYS A 96 -1.29 -13.02 6.74
CA LYS A 96 -0.19 -13.85 7.30
C LYS A 96 1.13 -13.07 7.44
N TYR A 97 1.44 -12.27 6.44
CA TYR A 97 2.63 -11.41 6.39
C TYR A 97 2.16 -10.04 5.95
N LEU A 98 2.54 -8.99 6.68
CA LEU A 98 2.38 -7.60 6.28
C LEU A 98 3.77 -6.96 6.26
N GLU A 99 4.23 -6.60 5.07
CA GLU A 99 5.49 -5.89 4.90
C GLU A 99 5.18 -4.48 4.41
N VAL A 100 5.58 -3.46 5.19
CA VAL A 100 5.34 -2.03 4.96
C VAL A 100 6.66 -1.33 4.66
N GLY A 101 6.82 -0.91 3.41
CA GLY A 101 7.88 0.03 3.04
C GLY A 101 7.40 1.45 3.26
N VAL A 102 8.13 2.26 4.04
CA VAL A 102 7.89 3.69 4.22
C VAL A 102 9.06 4.48 3.61
N SER A 103 8.81 5.61 2.96
CA SER A 103 9.92 6.43 2.47
C SER A 103 10.57 7.23 3.58
N CYS A 104 11.89 7.43 3.53
CA CYS A 104 12.65 8.32 4.41
C CYS A 104 12.30 9.81 4.18
N SER A 105 11.07 10.18 4.50
CA SER A 105 10.59 11.55 4.64
C SER A 105 10.33 11.82 6.12
N SER A 106 10.41 13.08 6.56
CA SER A 106 10.09 13.54 7.92
C SER A 106 8.59 13.43 8.28
N ILE A 107 7.88 12.51 7.64
CA ILE A 107 6.44 12.32 7.75
C ILE A 107 6.20 11.27 8.83
N ASP A 108 5.26 11.55 9.72
CA ASP A 108 4.82 10.61 10.72
C ASP A 108 3.94 9.52 10.08
N HIS A 109 4.40 8.27 10.17
CA HIS A 109 3.69 7.10 9.66
C HIS A 109 2.96 6.33 10.77
N THR A 110 2.98 6.82 12.01
CA THR A 110 2.42 6.14 13.18
C THR A 110 0.94 5.78 12.97
N ALA A 111 0.13 6.75 12.55
CA ALA A 111 -1.29 6.52 12.28
C ALA A 111 -1.51 5.41 11.23
N LEU A 112 -0.73 5.42 10.14
CA LEU A 112 -0.78 4.41 9.07
C LEU A 112 -0.50 3.00 9.60
N ILE A 113 0.58 2.86 10.35
CA ILE A 113 1.02 1.58 10.90
C ILE A 113 0.00 1.08 11.93
N ASP A 114 -0.43 1.93 12.86
CA ASP A 114 -1.42 1.57 13.88
C ASP A 114 -2.75 1.15 13.28
N GLY A 115 -3.23 1.88 12.27
CA GLY A 115 -4.42 1.51 11.51
C GLY A 115 -4.28 0.13 10.88
N LEU A 116 -3.15 -0.15 10.22
CA LEU A 116 -2.89 -1.44 9.59
C LEU A 116 -2.82 -2.57 10.63
N LEU A 117 -2.11 -2.38 11.73
CA LEU A 117 -1.98 -3.37 12.79
C LEU A 117 -3.33 -3.70 13.42
N TRP A 118 -4.12 -2.68 13.73
CA TRP A 118 -5.44 -2.84 14.34
C TRP A 118 -6.41 -3.62 13.44
N ARG A 119 -6.36 -3.35 12.13
CA ARG A 119 -7.35 -3.84 11.16
C ARG A 119 -6.95 -5.14 10.46
N CYS A 120 -5.69 -5.27 10.06
CA CYS A 120 -5.17 -6.43 9.33
C CYS A 120 -4.71 -7.56 10.26
N ARG A 121 -4.40 -7.24 11.52
CA ARG A 121 -3.90 -8.18 12.55
C ARG A 121 -2.86 -9.17 11.99
N PRO A 122 -1.76 -8.67 11.41
CA PRO A 122 -0.79 -9.53 10.77
C PRO A 122 -0.11 -10.47 11.76
N ILE A 123 0.23 -11.68 11.32
CA ILE A 123 1.04 -12.61 12.15
C ILE A 123 2.49 -12.13 12.19
N ASN A 124 3.01 -11.64 11.06
CA ASN A 124 4.35 -11.09 10.94
C ASN A 124 4.28 -9.69 10.34
N LEU A 125 5.00 -8.75 10.95
CA LEU A 125 5.16 -7.38 10.47
C LEU A 125 6.63 -7.15 10.09
N PHE A 126 6.86 -6.65 8.88
CA PHE A 126 8.16 -6.16 8.44
C PHE A 126 8.02 -4.69 8.08
N ILE A 127 8.91 -3.84 8.60
CA ILE A 127 8.97 -2.42 8.27
C ILE A 127 10.36 -2.13 7.72
N PHE A 128 10.43 -1.48 6.57
CA PHE A 128 11.70 -1.05 5.98
C PHE A 128 11.59 0.36 5.41
N ALA A 129 12.72 1.07 5.42
CA ALA A 129 12.84 2.38 4.79
C ALA A 129 13.22 2.22 3.31
N ASP A 130 12.49 2.87 2.40
CA ASP A 130 12.88 2.95 0.99
C ASP A 130 13.67 4.25 0.72
N GLU A 131 14.98 4.12 0.51
CA GLU A 131 15.90 5.22 0.25
C GLU A 131 15.91 5.66 -1.24
N ARG A 132 15.19 4.97 -2.13
CA ARG A 132 15.32 5.16 -3.59
C ARG A 132 15.01 6.56 -4.10
N LYS A 133 14.24 7.38 -3.37
CA LYS A 133 13.98 8.77 -3.78
C LYS A 133 15.15 9.72 -3.53
N LEU A 134 16.04 9.44 -2.57
CA LEU A 134 17.19 10.32 -2.34
C LEU A 134 18.13 10.31 -3.56
N ALA A 135 18.30 9.14 -4.18
CA ALA A 135 19.12 8.98 -5.37
C ALA A 135 18.56 9.75 -6.58
N ILE A 136 17.25 9.71 -6.84
CA ILE A 136 16.65 10.41 -7.98
C ILE A 136 16.60 11.92 -7.74
N LYS A 137 16.33 12.38 -6.50
CA LYS A 137 16.33 13.81 -6.18
C LYS A 137 17.72 14.41 -6.33
N ASN A 138 18.77 13.72 -5.86
CA ASN A 138 20.17 14.15 -6.02
C ASN A 138 20.63 14.14 -7.49
N LEU A 139 20.09 13.25 -8.33
CA LEU A 139 20.32 13.29 -9.78
C LEU A 139 19.59 14.47 -10.44
N SER A 140 18.41 14.89 -9.97
CA SER A 140 17.73 16.06 -10.54
C SER A 140 18.37 17.40 -10.17
N THR A 141 18.96 17.55 -8.97
CA THR A 141 19.66 18.77 -8.57
C THR A 141 21.00 18.94 -9.27
N THR A 142 21.73 17.84 -9.51
CA THR A 142 23.03 17.91 -10.21
C THR A 142 22.93 18.31 -11.69
N TRP A 143 21.75 18.21 -12.30
CA TRP A 143 21.53 18.63 -13.69
C TRP A 143 21.05 20.07 -13.82
N MET A 144 20.48 20.66 -12.77
CA MET A 144 20.07 22.08 -12.78
C MET A 144 21.22 23.04 -12.47
N ASP A 145 22.23 22.62 -11.71
CA ASP A 145 23.40 23.48 -11.43
C ASP A 145 24.42 23.54 -12.59
N ALA A 146 24.33 22.63 -13.56
CA ALA A 146 25.18 22.64 -14.75
C ALA A 146 24.64 23.54 -15.90
N ALA A 147 23.43 24.10 -15.76
CA ALA A 147 22.77 24.88 -16.81
C ALA A 147 22.86 26.41 -16.62
N CYS A 148 23.56 26.90 -15.58
CA CYS A 148 23.70 28.33 -15.29
C CYS A 148 25.08 28.94 -15.60
N PHE A 149 25.93 28.27 -16.38
CA PHE A 149 27.20 28.81 -16.87
C PHE A 149 27.32 28.69 -18.39
N VAL A 150 26.64 29.56 -19.13
CA VAL A 150 27.10 30.11 -20.42
C VAL A 150 26.63 31.55 -20.53
#